data_AF-A0A101EA57-F1
#
_entry.id   AF-A0A101EA57-F1
#
_cell.length_a   1.000
_cell.length_b   1.000
_cell.length_c   1.000
_cell.angle_alpha   90.00
_cell.angle_beta   90.00
_cell.angle_gamma   90.00
#
_symmetry.space_group_name_H-M   'P 1'
#
loop_
_entity.id
_entity.type
_entity.pdbx_description
1 polymer ?
#
loop_
_entity_poly.entity_id
_entity_poly.type
_entity_poly.pdbx_seq_one_letter_code
_entity_poly.pdbx_strand_id
1 'polypeptide(L)'
;MQHSKDQIDVAKSIRMIEWLKAELVSNVGSLLKSFVKGSEELMLDCLAAVIMTAYLLGKRSGIPFRHIDQRLKEKIAAGIKSQHEVEQWYGDLSSLERYMEERKR
;
A
#
# COMPACT_ATOMS: atom_id res chain seq x y z
N MET A 1 2.60 -36.19 -13.55
CA MET A 1 1.44 -35.28 -13.44
C MET A 1 1.62 -34.17 -12.40
N GLN A 2 2.41 -34.34 -11.32
CA GLN A 2 2.65 -33.30 -10.31
C GLN A 2 3.29 -32.02 -10.88
N HIS A 3 4.35 -32.15 -11.70
CA HIS A 3 5.10 -31.02 -12.25
C HIS A 3 4.28 -30.05 -13.13
N SER A 4 3.24 -30.52 -13.82
CA SER A 4 2.41 -29.67 -14.68
C SER A 4 1.47 -28.77 -13.88
N LYS A 5 1.02 -29.25 -12.70
CA LYS A 5 0.13 -28.48 -11.81
C LYS A 5 0.89 -27.31 -11.17
N ASP A 6 2.11 -27.58 -10.69
CA ASP A 6 2.99 -26.56 -10.11
C ASP A 6 3.36 -25.48 -11.15
N GLN A 7 3.65 -25.87 -12.40
CA GLN A 7 3.92 -24.91 -13.48
C GLN A 7 2.71 -24.02 -13.80
N ILE A 8 1.50 -24.57 -13.80
CA ILE A 8 0.26 -23.82 -14.02
C ILE A 8 0.01 -22.84 -12.86
N ASP A 9 0.27 -23.24 -11.63
CA ASP A 9 0.08 -22.38 -10.45
C ASP A 9 1.12 -21.25 -10.38
N VAL A 10 2.36 -21.51 -10.80
CA VAL A 10 3.39 -20.47 -10.97
C VAL A 10 2.97 -19.47 -12.06
N ALA A 11 2.53 -19.94 -13.23
CA ALA A 11 2.09 -19.07 -14.31
C ALA A 11 0.89 -18.19 -13.92
N LYS A 12 -0.09 -18.74 -13.19
CA LYS A 12 -1.20 -17.97 -12.62
C LYS A 12 -0.71 -16.93 -11.61
N SER A 13 0.31 -17.26 -10.82
CA SER A 13 0.89 -16.33 -9.86
C SER A 13 1.54 -15.14 -10.53
N ILE A 14 2.35 -15.38 -11.56
CA ILE A 14 2.99 -14.32 -12.34
C ILE A 14 1.93 -13.41 -12.97
N ARG A 15 0.91 -13.98 -13.63
CA ARG A 15 -0.18 -13.18 -14.23
C ARG A 15 -0.91 -12.32 -13.21
N MET A 16 -1.17 -12.85 -12.02
CA MET A 16 -1.81 -12.08 -10.95
C MET A 16 -0.93 -10.91 -10.50
N ILE A 17 0.38 -11.11 -10.39
CA ILE A 17 1.33 -10.03 -10.04
C ILE A 17 1.34 -8.96 -11.13
N GLU A 18 1.40 -9.34 -12.40
CA GLU A 18 1.35 -8.38 -13.52
C GLU A 18 0.05 -7.57 -13.52
N TRP A 19 -1.08 -8.23 -13.32
CA TRP A 19 -2.37 -7.57 -13.23
C TRP A 19 -2.43 -6.59 -12.05
N LEU A 20 -1.99 -7.01 -10.86
CA LEU A 20 -1.96 -6.16 -9.67
C LEU A 20 -1.04 -4.93 -9.83
N LYS A 21 0.08 -5.06 -10.57
CA LYS A 21 0.95 -3.92 -10.90
C LYS A 21 0.24 -2.90 -11.79
N ALA A 22 -0.47 -3.37 -12.83
CA ALA A 22 -1.27 -2.50 -13.69
C ALA A 22 -2.39 -1.81 -12.88
N GLU A 23 -3.06 -2.57 -12.01
CA GLU A 23 -4.10 -2.07 -11.12
C GLU A 23 -3.58 -0.99 -10.17
N LEU A 24 -2.38 -1.16 -9.61
CA LEU A 24 -1.76 -0.16 -8.74
C LEU A 24 -1.58 1.18 -9.48
N VAL A 25 -1.07 1.15 -10.71
CA VAL A 25 -0.88 2.35 -11.53
C VAL A 25 -2.22 2.99 -11.89
N SER A 26 -3.23 2.17 -12.24
CA SER A 26 -4.59 2.63 -12.53
C SER A 26 -5.22 3.34 -11.33
N ASN A 27 -5.10 2.77 -10.12
CA ASN A 27 -5.64 3.32 -8.89
C ASN A 27 -4.97 4.65 -8.52
N VAL A 28 -3.65 4.77 -8.72
CA VAL A 28 -2.93 6.05 -8.56
C VAL A 28 -3.43 7.08 -9.56
N GLY A 29 -3.64 6.71 -10.82
CA GLY A 29 -4.20 7.61 -11.83
C GLY A 29 -5.61 8.11 -11.47
N SER A 30 -6.45 7.22 -10.93
CA SER A 30 -7.80 7.57 -10.44
C SER A 30 -7.75 8.47 -9.21
N LEU A 31 -6.83 8.21 -8.28
CA LEU A 31 -6.58 9.06 -7.13
C LEU A 31 -6.24 10.49 -7.57
N LEU A 32 -5.29 10.66 -8.50
CA LEU A 32 -4.92 11.99 -9.00
C LEU A 32 -6.10 12.72 -9.66
N LYS A 33 -6.96 12.01 -10.41
CA LYS A 33 -8.18 12.58 -10.99
C LYS A 33 -9.21 12.98 -9.93
N SER A 34 -9.30 12.24 -8.82
CA SER A 34 -10.24 12.57 -7.73
C SER A 34 -9.89 13.90 -7.05
N PHE A 35 -8.60 14.26 -6.92
CA PHE A 35 -8.19 15.57 -6.45
C PHE A 35 -8.69 16.71 -7.36
N VAL A 36 -8.68 16.52 -8.68
CA VAL A 36 -9.21 17.52 -9.64
C VAL A 36 -10.73 17.65 -9.52
N LYS A 37 -11.43 16.55 -9.24
CA LYS A 37 -12.89 16.53 -9.08
C LYS A 37 -13.36 17.09 -7.73
N GLY A 38 -12.47 17.20 -6.73
CA GLY A 38 -12.79 17.71 -5.40
C GLY A 38 -13.74 16.83 -4.58
N SER A 39 -13.86 15.54 -4.90
CA SER A 39 -14.75 14.61 -4.19
C SER A 39 -13.96 13.81 -3.16
N GLU A 40 -14.24 14.06 -1.88
CA GLU A 40 -13.63 13.35 -0.76
C GLU A 40 -13.92 11.85 -0.78
N GLU A 41 -15.16 11.46 -1.06
CA GLU A 41 -15.55 10.05 -1.19
C GLU A 41 -14.72 9.33 -2.26
N LEU A 42 -14.58 9.93 -3.45
CA LEU A 42 -13.74 9.35 -4.51
C LEU A 42 -12.27 9.28 -4.13
N MET A 43 -11.76 10.27 -3.37
CA MET A 43 -10.38 10.24 -2.87
C MET A 43 -10.19 9.09 -1.87
N LEU A 44 -11.12 8.91 -0.94
CA LEU A 44 -11.09 7.84 0.06
C LEU A 44 -11.11 6.46 -0.60
N ASP A 45 -12.01 6.24 -1.56
CA ASP A 45 -12.09 4.98 -2.31
C ASP A 45 -10.79 4.68 -3.07
N CYS A 46 -10.21 5.68 -3.73
CA CYS A 46 -8.96 5.52 -4.46
C CYS A 46 -7.78 5.23 -3.50
N LEU A 47 -7.69 5.92 -2.35
CA LEU A 47 -6.68 5.66 -1.33
C LEU A 47 -6.80 4.22 -0.78
N ALA A 48 -8.02 3.78 -0.47
CA ALA A 48 -8.27 2.42 0.00
C ALA A 48 -7.85 1.39 -1.06
N ALA A 49 -8.17 1.63 -2.33
CA ALA A 49 -7.79 0.75 -3.44
C ALA A 49 -6.27 0.66 -3.61
N VAL A 50 -5.52 1.77 -3.49
CA VAL A 50 -4.05 1.76 -3.52
C VAL A 50 -3.48 0.92 -2.37
N ILE A 51 -3.97 1.13 -1.15
CA ILE A 51 -3.51 0.39 0.04
C ILE A 51 -3.78 -1.10 -0.11
N MET A 52 -4.99 -1.48 -0.53
CA MET A 52 -5.37 -2.87 -0.76
C MET A 52 -4.48 -3.54 -1.81
N THR A 53 -4.27 -2.90 -2.96
CA THR A 53 -3.42 -3.45 -4.03
C THR A 53 -1.96 -3.61 -3.57
N ALA A 54 -1.43 -2.69 -2.77
CA ALA A 54 -0.09 -2.82 -2.20
C ALA A 54 0.05 -4.05 -1.29
N TYR A 55 -0.94 -4.32 -0.42
CA TYR A 55 -0.94 -5.52 0.41
C TYR A 55 -1.00 -6.81 -0.44
N LEU A 56 -1.89 -6.84 -1.43
CA LEU A 56 -2.05 -8.01 -2.30
C LEU A 56 -0.76 -8.28 -3.11
N LEU A 57 -0.11 -7.24 -3.63
CA LEU A 57 1.19 -7.37 -4.30
C LEU A 57 2.25 -7.98 -3.39
N GLY A 58 2.36 -7.48 -2.16
CA GLY A 58 3.30 -8.02 -1.17
C GLY A 58 3.02 -9.49 -0.89
N LYS A 59 1.76 -9.86 -0.63
CA LYS A 59 1.35 -11.26 -0.38
C LYS A 59 1.71 -12.18 -1.53
N ARG A 60 1.44 -11.77 -2.79
CA ARG A 60 1.77 -12.57 -3.99
C ARG A 60 3.27 -12.65 -4.23
N SER A 61 4.04 -11.70 -3.71
CA SER A 61 5.51 -11.68 -3.74
C SER A 61 6.15 -12.40 -2.54
N GLY A 62 5.36 -13.11 -1.72
CA GLY A 62 5.87 -13.86 -0.55
C GLY A 62 6.09 -13.02 0.71
N ILE A 63 5.60 -11.77 0.74
CA ILE A 63 5.73 -10.86 1.88
C ILE A 63 4.43 -10.92 2.71
N PRO A 64 4.48 -11.35 3.98
CA PRO A 64 3.31 -11.32 4.87
C PRO A 64 2.85 -9.89 5.15
N PHE A 65 1.54 -9.66 5.30
CA PHE A 65 0.96 -8.35 5.61
C PHE A 65 1.62 -7.68 6.83
N ARG A 66 1.85 -8.45 7.90
CA ARG A 66 2.55 -7.98 9.11
C ARG A 66 3.93 -7.38 8.85
N HIS A 67 4.67 -7.85 7.83
CA HIS A 67 5.98 -7.29 7.50
C HIS A 67 5.85 -5.95 6.78
N ILE A 68 4.80 -5.76 5.99
CA ILE A 68 4.46 -4.48 5.36
C ILE A 68 4.09 -3.48 6.46
N ASP A 69 3.21 -3.87 7.39
CA ASP A 69 2.82 -3.05 8.54
C ASP A 69 4.00 -2.65 9.42
N GLN A 70 4.94 -3.57 9.64
CA GLN A 70 6.14 -3.32 10.42
C GLN A 70 7.07 -2.34 9.69
N ARG A 71 7.30 -2.55 8.39
CA ARG A 71 8.13 -1.66 7.58
C ARG A 71 7.54 -0.26 7.44
N LEU A 72 6.20 -0.14 7.39
CA LEU A 72 5.52 1.16 7.40
C LEU A 72 5.83 1.94 8.69
N LYS A 73 5.74 1.29 9.85
CA LYS A 73 6.08 1.91 11.14
C LYS A 73 7.54 2.36 11.20
N GLU A 74 8.46 1.50 10.75
CA GLU A 74 9.89 1.84 10.67
C GLU A 74 10.12 3.08 9.79
N LYS A 75 9.42 3.21 8.65
CA LYS A 75 9.52 4.39 7.78
C LYS A 75 8.95 5.65 8.42
N ILE A 76 7.84 5.55 9.15
CA ILE A 76 7.24 6.69 9.89
C ILE A 76 8.23 7.20 10.95
N ALA A 77 8.70 6.31 11.83
CA ALA A 77 9.64 6.65 12.88
C ALA A 77 10.96 7.22 12.32
N ALA A 78 11.46 6.66 11.21
CA ALA A 78 12.64 7.20 10.54
C ALA A 78 12.40 8.62 10.00
N GLY A 79 11.24 8.88 9.39
CA GLY A 79 10.88 10.20 8.87
C GLY A 79 10.72 11.27 9.96
N ILE A 80 10.17 10.89 11.13
CA ILE A 80 10.10 11.75 12.31
C ILE A 80 11.51 12.08 12.80
N LYS A 81 12.36 11.05 12.99
CA LYS A 81 13.74 11.23 13.45
C LYS A 81 14.58 12.08 12.51
N SER A 82 14.39 11.92 11.21
CA SER A 82 15.12 12.71 10.21
C SER A 82 14.56 14.12 10.03
N GLN A 83 13.50 14.50 10.74
CA GLN A 83 12.77 15.75 10.56
C GLN A 83 12.44 16.01 9.09
N HIS A 84 11.82 15.02 8.43
CA HIS A 84 11.37 15.16 7.05
C HIS A 84 10.46 16.40 6.90
N GLU A 85 10.45 17.08 5.75
CA GLU A 85 9.70 18.34 5.55
C GLU A 85 8.22 18.23 5.98
N VAL A 86 7.56 17.14 5.59
CA VAL A 86 6.16 16.85 5.99
C VAL A 86 5.96 16.80 7.51
N GLU A 87 6.95 16.31 8.26
CA GLU A 87 6.91 16.32 9.73
C GLU A 87 7.21 17.72 10.27
N GLN A 88 8.26 18.39 9.76
CA GLN A 88 8.62 19.73 10.23
C GLN A 88 7.52 20.76 9.99
N TRP A 89 6.81 20.66 8.87
CA TRP A 89 5.81 21.64 8.47
C TRP A 89 4.43 21.36 9.06
N TYR A 90 4.06 20.08 9.18
CA TYR A 90 2.69 19.69 9.51
C TYR A 90 2.55 18.71 10.68
N GLY A 91 3.63 18.02 11.08
CA GLY A 91 3.54 16.97 12.09
C GLY A 91 2.75 15.73 11.63
N ASP A 92 2.63 15.53 10.32
CA ASP A 92 1.77 14.48 9.76
C ASP A 92 2.27 13.07 10.07
N LEU A 93 3.60 12.88 10.19
CA LEU A 93 4.16 11.57 10.53
C LEU A 93 3.90 11.22 11.99
N SER A 94 4.07 12.19 12.90
CA SER A 94 3.70 12.04 14.31
C SER A 94 2.20 11.76 14.49
N SER A 95 1.35 12.44 13.69
CA SER A 95 -0.09 12.21 13.69
C SER A 95 -0.45 10.80 13.20
N LEU A 96 0.20 10.34 12.12
CA LEU A 96 0.03 8.99 11.59
C LEU A 96 0.53 7.92 12.56
N GLU A 97 1.66 8.14 13.22
CA GLU A 97 2.20 7.22 14.25
C GLU A 97 1.17 6.99 15.36
N ARG A 98 0.62 8.07 15.93
CA ARG A 98 -0.40 8.01 16.98
C ARG A 98 -1.64 7.22 16.54
N TYR A 99 -2.16 7.50 15.35
CA TYR A 99 -3.29 6.75 14.79
C TYR A 99 -2.99 5.25 14.66
N MET A 100 -1.78 4.88 14.22
CA MET A 100 -1.38 3.47 14.09
C MET A 100 -1.22 2.76 15.44
N GLU A 101 -0.86 3.48 16.50
CA GLU A 101 -0.75 2.94 17.86
C GLU A 101 -2.12 2.72 18.50
N GLU A 102 -3.04 3.67 18.34
CA GLU A 102 -4.42 3.56 18.82
C GLU A 102 -5.15 2.38 18.19
N ARG A 103 -4.93 2.13 16.90
CA ARG A 103 -5.50 0.98 16.17
C ARG A 103 -5.07 -0.41 16.67
N LYS A 104 -4.02 -0.49 17.49
CA LYS A 104 -3.52 -1.77 18.04
C LYS A 104 -4.10 -2.10 19.42
N ARG A 105 -4.77 -1.14 20.08
CA ARG A 105 -5.43 -1.32 21.38
C ARG A 105 -6.85 -1.83 21.18
#